data_AF-A0A556AIW2-F1
#
_entry.id   AF-A0A556AIW2-F1
#
_cell.length_a   1.000
_cell.length_b   1.000
_cell.length_c   1.000
_cell.angle_alpha   90.00
_cell.angle_beta   90.00
_cell.angle_gamma   90.00
#
_symmetry.space_group_name_H-M   'P 1'
#
loop_
_entity.id
_entity.type
_entity.pdbx_description
1 polymer ?
#
loop_
_entity_poly.entity_id
_entity_poly.type
_entity_poly.pdbx_seq_one_letter_code
_entity_poly.pdbx_strand_id
1 'polypeptide(L)'
;MTLFTDIEALLYAVSRVFLAPVMLLIAAALAYALVMLGAFIVEAWQRRRGARPQALLDHARQGGDAPVLASDDLELWIMQRLEWLRIVSRTAPMLGLIATMIPMGPALLALGSNDGAAVGRNMVAAFSSVILALLAASICFFILTVRRRWLLQDLRALERQRGGPA
;
A
#
# COMPACT_ATOMS: atom_id res chain seq x y z
N MET A 1 -33.23 -4.51 -28.96
CA MET A 1 -32.65 -5.61 -28.17
C MET A 1 -31.18 -5.84 -28.53
N THR A 2 -30.78 -5.73 -29.81
CA THR A 2 -29.38 -5.82 -30.27
C THR A 2 -28.42 -4.83 -29.60
N LEU A 3 -28.79 -3.54 -29.54
CA LEU A 3 -27.96 -2.49 -28.92
C LEU A 3 -27.58 -2.79 -27.46
N PHE A 4 -28.49 -3.38 -26.67
CA PHE A 4 -28.21 -3.72 -25.27
C PHE A 4 -27.19 -4.87 -25.17
N THR A 5 -27.30 -5.88 -26.03
CA THR A 5 -26.37 -7.01 -26.11
C THR A 5 -24.98 -6.57 -26.61
N ASP A 6 -24.94 -5.63 -27.56
CA ASP A 6 -23.67 -5.07 -28.06
C ASP A 6 -22.95 -4.26 -26.97
N ILE A 7 -23.71 -3.48 -26.17
CA ILE A 7 -23.16 -2.76 -25.02
C ILE A 7 -22.64 -3.72 -23.95
N GLU A 8 -23.34 -4.82 -23.67
CA GLU A 8 -22.91 -5.84 -22.70
C GLU A 8 -21.61 -6.53 -23.13
N ALA A 9 -21.49 -6.89 -24.42
CA ALA A 9 -20.28 -7.47 -24.98
C ALA A 9 -19.10 -6.50 -24.93
N LEU A 10 -19.33 -5.22 -25.21
CA LEU A 10 -18.33 -4.18 -25.12
C LEU A 10 -17.87 -3.96 -23.66
N LEU A 11 -18.81 -3.91 -22.71
CA LEU A 11 -18.52 -3.77 -21.29
C LEU A 11 -17.69 -4.95 -20.76
N TYR A 12 -18.02 -6.18 -21.20
CA TYR A 12 -17.26 -7.38 -20.87
C TYR A 12 -15.83 -7.33 -21.43
N ALA A 13 -15.69 -6.98 -22.71
CA ALA A 13 -14.39 -6.89 -23.37
C ALA A 13 -13.49 -5.85 -22.69
N VAL A 14 -14.04 -4.68 -22.40
CA VAL A 14 -13.35 -3.60 -21.68
C VAL A 14 -12.94 -4.04 -20.29
N SER A 15 -13.85 -4.62 -19.49
CA SER A 15 -13.55 -5.07 -18.13
C SER A 15 -12.44 -6.13 -18.09
N ARG A 16 -12.40 -7.03 -19.07
CA ARG A 16 -11.36 -8.05 -19.18
C ARG A 16 -9.98 -7.46 -19.45
N VAL A 17 -9.89 -6.39 -20.24
CA VAL A 17 -8.63 -5.66 -20.48
C VAL A 17 -8.08 -5.09 -19.17
N PHE A 18 -8.95 -4.66 -18.24
CA PHE A 18 -8.55 -4.15 -16.93
C PHE A 18 -8.09 -5.22 -15.93
N LEU A 19 -8.32 -6.51 -16.18
CA LEU A 19 -7.87 -7.56 -15.26
C LEU A 19 -6.35 -7.63 -15.18
N ALA A 20 -5.66 -7.63 -16.33
CA ALA A 20 -4.20 -7.69 -16.39
C ALA A 20 -3.50 -6.52 -15.65
N PRO A 21 -3.87 -5.23 -15.85
CA PRO A 21 -3.25 -4.14 -15.11
C PRO A 21 -3.60 -4.19 -13.62
N VAL A 22 -4.81 -4.60 -13.22
CA VAL A 22 -5.15 -4.78 -11.79
C VAL A 22 -4.27 -5.84 -11.15
N MET A 23 -4.09 -6.99 -11.79
CA MET A 23 -3.19 -8.05 -11.32
C MET A 23 -1.75 -7.56 -11.18
N LEU A 24 -1.26 -6.80 -12.16
CA LEU A 24 0.08 -6.22 -12.13
C LEU A 24 0.25 -5.21 -10.98
N LEU A 25 -0.76 -4.37 -10.73
CA LEU A 25 -0.77 -3.44 -9.60
C LEU A 25 -0.80 -4.17 -8.25
N ILE A 26 -1.55 -5.27 -8.13
CA ILE A 26 -1.54 -6.11 -6.91
C ILE A 26 -0.15 -6.73 -6.71
N ALA A 27 0.47 -7.27 -7.76
CA ALA A 27 1.82 -7.82 -7.69
C ALA A 27 2.86 -6.76 -7.31
N ALA A 28 2.77 -5.55 -7.89
CA ALA A 28 3.63 -4.42 -7.56
C ALA A 28 3.44 -3.96 -6.11
N ALA A 29 2.19 -3.87 -5.63
CA ALA A 29 1.87 -3.54 -4.25
C ALA A 29 2.45 -4.56 -3.27
N LEU A 30 2.37 -5.85 -3.60
CA LEU A 30 2.96 -6.92 -2.79
C LEU A 30 4.49 -6.83 -2.77
N ALA A 31 5.13 -6.64 -3.92
CA ALA A 31 6.59 -6.47 -4.00
C ALA A 31 7.05 -5.26 -3.17
N TYR A 32 6.35 -4.13 -3.29
CA TYR A 32 6.60 -2.95 -2.47
C TYR A 32 6.43 -3.25 -0.98
N ALA A 33 5.36 -3.93 -0.57
CA ALA A 33 5.12 -4.31 0.82
C ALA A 33 6.26 -5.18 1.39
N LEU A 34 6.78 -6.13 0.61
CA LEU A 34 7.89 -6.99 1.01
C LEU A 34 9.20 -6.20 1.18
N VAL A 35 9.51 -5.30 0.23
CA VAL A 35 10.69 -4.41 0.34
C VAL A 35 10.60 -3.53 1.58
N MET A 36 9.42 -2.94 1.82
CA MET A 36 9.18 -2.08 2.98
C MET A 36 9.24 -2.85 4.29
N LEU A 37 8.75 -4.10 4.31
CA LEU A 37 8.84 -4.98 5.47
C LEU A 37 10.30 -5.31 5.80
N GLY A 38 11.12 -5.63 4.81
CA GLY A 38 12.55 -5.86 4.98
C GLY A 38 13.25 -4.63 5.57
N ALA A 39 13.03 -3.45 4.98
CA ALA A 39 13.57 -2.19 5.48
C ALA A 39 13.11 -1.89 6.92
N PHE A 40 11.84 -2.15 7.23
CA PHE A 40 11.27 -1.95 8.55
C PHE A 40 11.87 -2.91 9.59
N ILE A 41 12.11 -4.18 9.27
CA ILE A 41 12.75 -5.14 10.18
C ILE A 41 14.16 -4.68 10.52
N VAL A 42 14.94 -4.22 9.53
CA VAL A 42 16.29 -3.69 9.77
C VAL A 42 16.24 -2.45 10.66
N GLU A 43 15.34 -1.50 10.37
CA GLU A 43 15.14 -0.28 11.19
C GLU A 43 14.73 -0.64 12.63
N ALA A 44 13.79 -1.58 12.79
CA ALA A 44 13.32 -2.06 14.08
C ALA A 44 14.45 -2.70 14.90
N TRP A 45 15.30 -3.48 14.24
CA TRP A 45 16.43 -4.15 14.89
C TRP A 45 17.51 -3.17 15.33
N GLN A 46 17.83 -2.19 14.47
CA GLN A 46 18.78 -1.12 14.80
C GLN A 46 18.30 -0.31 16.00
N ARG A 47 17.01 0.10 16.02
CA ARG A 47 16.42 0.83 17.16
C ARG A 47 16.44 0.01 18.44
N ARG A 48 16.17 -1.30 18.38
CA ARG A 48 16.23 -2.20 19.56
C ARG A 48 17.65 -2.39 20.10
N ARG A 49 18.67 -2.33 19.25
CA ARG A 49 20.09 -2.43 19.65
C ARG A 49 20.67 -1.12 20.18
N GLY A 50 19.86 -0.09 20.39
CA GLY A 50 20.29 1.19 20.96
C GLY A 50 21.08 2.08 19.99
N ALA A 51 21.21 1.68 18.72
CA ALA A 51 21.75 2.55 17.69
C ALA A 51 20.71 3.66 17.43
N ARG A 52 21.03 4.89 17.88
CA ARG A 52 20.22 6.08 17.58
C ARG A 52 20.03 6.15 16.06
N PRO A 53 18.81 6.34 15.55
CA PRO A 53 18.57 6.42 14.12
C PRO A 53 19.29 7.66 13.55
N GLN A 54 20.46 7.44 12.94
CA GLN A 54 21.33 8.49 12.38
C GLN A 54 20.66 9.27 11.24
N ALA A 55 19.61 8.71 10.62
CA ALA A 55 18.91 9.34 9.51
C ALA A 55 18.24 10.69 9.87
N LEU A 56 17.83 10.90 11.12
CA LEU A 56 17.28 12.19 11.58
C LEU A 56 18.39 13.16 12.05
N LEU A 57 19.50 12.65 12.58
CA LEU A 57 20.66 13.49 12.94
C LEU A 57 21.39 14.05 11.72
N ASP A 58 21.43 13.31 10.60
CA ASP A 58 22.11 13.77 9.39
C ASP A 58 21.33 14.87 8.64
N HIS A 59 19.99 14.86 8.68
CA HIS A 59 19.17 15.98 8.16
C HIS A 59 19.13 17.17 9.12
N ALA A 60 19.09 16.94 10.44
CA ALA A 60 19.15 18.01 11.43
C ALA A 60 20.50 18.77 11.44
N ARG A 61 21.55 18.20 10.84
CA ARG A 61 22.88 18.82 10.66
C ARG A 61 23.03 19.62 9.37
N GLN A 62 22.17 19.44 8.37
CA GLN A 62 22.28 20.14 7.08
C GLN A 62 21.40 21.38 6.98
N GLY A 63 20.34 21.51 7.79
CA GLY A 63 19.51 22.72 7.86
C GLY A 63 19.96 23.65 8.99
N GLY A 64 20.72 24.69 8.65
CA GLY A 64 21.14 25.73 9.59
C GLY A 64 19.97 26.52 10.20
N ASP A 65 20.11 26.85 11.49
CA ASP A 65 19.61 28.05 12.21
C ASP A 65 18.35 28.79 11.71
N ALA A 66 17.23 28.10 11.49
CA ALA A 66 15.91 28.72 11.36
C ALA A 66 14.90 28.05 12.34
N PRO A 67 14.54 28.69 13.49
CA PRO A 67 13.99 27.96 14.65
C PRO A 67 12.52 27.53 14.60
N VAL A 68 11.69 28.08 13.69
CA VAL A 68 10.23 27.81 13.67
C VAL A 68 9.75 27.22 12.35
N LEU A 69 10.26 27.66 11.20
CA LEU A 69 9.92 27.05 9.89
C LEU A 69 10.42 25.60 9.77
N ALA A 70 11.52 25.25 10.43
CA ALA A 70 12.08 23.89 10.38
C ALA A 70 11.18 22.82 11.03
N SER A 71 10.25 23.19 11.92
CA SER A 71 9.33 22.25 12.56
C SER A 71 8.20 21.83 11.61
N ASP A 72 7.57 22.82 10.95
CA ASP A 72 6.52 22.59 9.97
C ASP A 72 7.06 21.85 8.74
N ASP A 73 8.27 22.20 8.28
CA ASP A 73 8.94 21.51 7.18
C ASP A 73 9.25 20.05 7.50
N LEU A 74 9.62 19.75 8.75
CA LEU A 74 9.90 18.38 9.20
C LEU A 74 8.61 17.56 9.33
N GLU A 75 7.51 18.16 9.79
CA GLU A 75 6.20 17.50 9.80
C GLU A 75 5.74 17.19 8.37
N LEU A 76 5.88 18.14 7.43
CA LEU A 76 5.55 17.93 6.02
C LEU A 76 6.36 16.77 5.41
N TRP A 77 7.66 16.70 5.69
CA TRP A 77 8.52 15.62 5.23
C TRP A 77 8.09 14.25 5.80
N ILE A 78 7.72 14.19 7.09
CA ILE A 78 7.16 12.98 7.70
C ILE A 78 5.89 12.57 6.95
N MET A 79 4.97 13.50 6.68
CA MET A 79 3.73 13.21 5.97
C MET A 79 3.99 12.62 4.57
N GLN A 80 4.87 13.24 3.78
CA GLN A 80 5.25 12.76 2.43
C GLN A 80 5.86 11.35 2.48
N ARG A 81 6.71 11.07 3.47
CA ARG A 81 7.36 9.76 3.60
C ARG A 81 6.39 8.63 3.95
N LEU A 82 5.32 8.93 4.67
CA LEU A 82 4.27 7.96 5.03
C LEU A 82 3.18 7.83 3.97
N GLU A 83 3.13 8.74 2.99
CA GLU A 83 2.08 8.82 1.99
C GLU A 83 1.98 7.54 1.14
N TRP A 84 3.09 7.04 0.63
CA TRP A 84 3.10 5.82 -0.18
C TRP A 84 2.59 4.59 0.59
N LEU A 85 2.97 4.42 1.85
CA LEU A 85 2.45 3.33 2.68
C LEU A 85 0.93 3.48 2.90
N ARG A 86 0.45 4.72 3.08
CA ARG A 86 -0.98 5.00 3.25
C ARG A 86 -1.75 4.69 1.99
N ILE A 87 -1.28 5.17 0.83
CA ILE A 87 -1.90 4.93 -0.47
C ILE A 87 -2.00 3.42 -0.70
N VAL A 88 -0.89 2.69 -0.66
CA VAL A 88 -0.87 1.24 -0.91
C VAL A 88 -1.76 0.48 0.07
N SER A 89 -1.73 0.82 1.36
CA SER A 89 -2.58 0.15 2.37
C SER A 89 -4.08 0.31 2.13
N ARG A 90 -4.49 1.40 1.47
CA ARG A 90 -5.90 1.70 1.20
C ARG A 90 -6.35 1.27 -0.19
N THR A 91 -5.48 1.39 -1.20
CA THR A 91 -5.82 1.07 -2.59
C THR A 91 -5.68 -0.42 -2.90
N ALA A 92 -4.75 -1.14 -2.28
CA ALA A 92 -4.58 -2.57 -2.53
C ALA A 92 -5.85 -3.39 -2.23
N PRO A 93 -6.57 -3.23 -1.09
CA PRO A 93 -7.83 -3.94 -0.86
C PRO A 93 -8.90 -3.65 -1.92
N MET A 94 -8.97 -2.40 -2.40
CA MET A 94 -9.90 -1.99 -3.46
C MET A 94 -9.55 -2.67 -4.80
N LEU A 95 -8.26 -2.77 -5.14
CA LEU A 95 -7.80 -3.53 -6.31
C LEU A 95 -8.16 -5.02 -6.19
N GLY A 96 -8.03 -5.60 -5.00
CA GLY A 96 -8.47 -6.97 -4.71
C GLY A 96 -9.97 -7.18 -4.97
N LEU A 97 -10.82 -6.24 -4.56
CA LEU A 97 -12.25 -6.28 -4.84
C LEU A 97 -12.54 -6.20 -6.35
N ILE A 98 -11.85 -5.32 -7.08
CA ILE A 98 -12.00 -5.23 -8.55
C ILE A 98 -11.60 -6.57 -9.20
N ALA A 99 -10.52 -7.21 -8.72
CA ALA A 99 -10.03 -8.48 -9.23
C ALA A 99 -11.04 -9.65 -9.08
N THR A 100 -12.00 -9.58 -8.14
CA THR A 100 -13.06 -10.59 -8.02
C THR A 100 -14.28 -10.29 -8.86
N MET A 101 -14.60 -9.01 -9.07
CA MET A 101 -15.80 -8.63 -9.80
C MET A 101 -15.65 -8.86 -11.31
N ILE A 102 -14.45 -8.68 -11.88
CA ILE A 102 -14.21 -8.89 -13.31
C ILE A 102 -14.45 -10.35 -13.76
N PRO A 103 -13.88 -11.39 -13.11
CA PRO A 103 -14.05 -12.78 -13.55
C PRO A 103 -15.40 -13.40 -13.19
N MET A 104 -16.28 -12.71 -12.45
CA MET A 104 -17.59 -13.25 -12.06
C MET A 104 -18.52 -13.46 -13.27
N GLY A 105 -18.54 -12.54 -14.24
CA GLY A 105 -19.31 -12.70 -15.48
C GLY A 105 -18.96 -13.98 -16.25
N PRO A 106 -17.69 -14.21 -16.62
CA PRO A 106 -17.27 -15.47 -17.26
C PRO A 106 -17.57 -16.71 -16.41
N ALA A 107 -17.45 -16.62 -15.09
CA ALA A 107 -17.75 -17.74 -14.20
C ALA A 107 -19.24 -18.11 -14.18
N LEU A 108 -20.15 -17.12 -14.16
CA LEU A 108 -21.60 -17.37 -14.21
C LEU A 108 -22.03 -17.95 -15.57
N LEU A 109 -21.43 -17.49 -16.67
CA LEU A 109 -21.65 -18.06 -18.00
C LEU A 109 -21.19 -19.53 -18.07
N ALA A 110 -20.02 -19.84 -17.51
CA ALA A 110 -19.50 -21.20 -17.44
C ALA A 110 -20.36 -22.14 -16.59
N LEU A 111 -20.99 -21.63 -15.52
CA LEU A 111 -21.99 -22.38 -14.74
C LEU A 111 -23.21 -22.71 -15.58
N GLY A 112 -23.71 -21.75 -16.37
CA GLY A 112 -24.84 -21.97 -17.28
C GLY A 112 -24.56 -23.04 -18.35
N SER A 113 -23.29 -23.23 -18.74
CA SER A 113 -22.87 -24.26 -19.68
C SER A 113 -22.44 -25.58 -19.02
N ASN A 114 -22.67 -25.77 -17.72
CA ASN A 114 -22.26 -26.96 -16.94
C ASN A 114 -20.73 -27.24 -16.99
N ASP A 115 -19.90 -26.21 -17.19
CA ASP A 115 -18.43 -26.32 -17.18
C ASP A 115 -17.86 -25.93 -15.80
N GLY A 116 -17.96 -26.87 -14.85
CA GLY A 116 -17.45 -26.67 -13.49
C GLY A 116 -15.93 -26.42 -13.42
N ALA A 117 -15.16 -26.91 -14.40
CA ALA A 117 -13.71 -26.73 -14.42
C ALA A 117 -13.34 -25.27 -14.74
N ALA A 118 -14.03 -24.65 -15.70
CA ALA A 118 -13.84 -23.23 -16.01
C ALA A 118 -14.23 -22.33 -14.84
N VAL A 119 -15.30 -22.67 -14.12
CA VAL A 119 -15.72 -21.94 -12.91
C VAL A 119 -14.61 -21.98 -11.86
N GLY A 120 -14.07 -23.17 -11.56
CA GLY A 120 -12.98 -23.35 -10.61
C GLY A 120 -11.76 -22.50 -10.95
N ARG A 121 -11.32 -22.51 -12.22
CA ARG A 121 -10.15 -21.72 -12.66
C ARG A 121 -10.34 -20.22 -12.44
N ASN A 122 -11.51 -19.68 -12.78
CA ASN A 122 -11.82 -18.26 -12.58
C ASN A 122 -11.88 -17.90 -11.09
N MET A 123 -12.46 -18.77 -10.25
CA MET A 123 -12.53 -18.54 -8.80
C MET A 123 -11.15 -18.57 -8.13
N VAL A 124 -10.29 -19.54 -8.49
CA VAL A 124 -8.93 -19.62 -7.93
C VAL A 124 -8.16 -18.35 -8.25
N ALA A 125 -8.18 -17.89 -9.51
CA ALA A 125 -7.52 -16.64 -9.90
C ALA A 125 -8.08 -15.43 -9.13
N ALA A 126 -9.40 -15.32 -9.01
CA ALA A 126 -10.06 -14.23 -8.28
C ALA A 126 -9.65 -14.19 -6.80
N PHE A 127 -9.77 -15.32 -6.08
CA PHE A 127 -9.50 -15.37 -4.64
C PHE A 127 -8.02 -15.21 -4.31
N SER A 128 -7.12 -15.83 -5.08
CA SER A 128 -5.68 -15.66 -4.87
C SER A 128 -5.27 -14.19 -4.97
N SER A 129 -5.84 -13.47 -5.93
CA SER A 129 -5.56 -12.03 -6.14
C SER A 129 -5.99 -11.18 -4.94
N VAL A 130 -7.17 -11.45 -4.37
CA VAL A 130 -7.63 -10.79 -3.14
C VAL A 130 -6.71 -11.07 -1.98
N ILE A 131 -6.34 -12.33 -1.77
CA ILE A 131 -5.47 -12.73 -0.65
C ILE A 131 -4.15 -11.96 -0.74
N LEU A 132 -3.52 -11.92 -1.92
CA LEU A 132 -2.27 -11.19 -2.14
C LEU A 132 -2.44 -9.68 -1.91
N ALA A 133 -3.54 -9.08 -2.39
CA ALA A 133 -3.83 -7.66 -2.21
C ALA A 133 -4.05 -7.30 -0.74
N LEU A 134 -4.81 -8.10 0.01
CA LEU A 134 -5.04 -7.91 1.44
C LEU A 134 -3.76 -8.12 2.25
N LEU A 135 -2.93 -9.09 1.88
CA LEU A 135 -1.63 -9.31 2.52
C LEU A 135 -0.71 -8.09 2.36
N ALA A 136 -0.57 -7.58 1.14
CA ALA A 136 0.20 -6.37 0.85
C ALA A 136 -0.30 -5.15 1.64
N ALA A 137 -1.63 -4.96 1.66
CA ALA A 137 -2.29 -3.88 2.38
C ALA A 137 -2.05 -3.96 3.89
N SER A 138 -2.18 -5.16 4.46
CA SER A 138 -2.03 -5.42 5.90
C SER A 138 -0.60 -5.15 6.36
N ILE A 139 0.39 -5.59 5.57
CA ILE A 139 1.81 -5.31 5.83
C ILE A 139 2.07 -3.79 5.79
N CYS A 140 1.62 -3.10 4.73
CA CYS A 140 1.81 -1.66 4.59
C CYS A 140 1.14 -0.88 5.73
N PHE A 141 -0.08 -1.26 6.12
CA PHE A 141 -0.82 -0.64 7.22
C PHE A 141 -0.11 -0.82 8.56
N PHE A 142 0.41 -2.03 8.82
CA PHE A 142 1.17 -2.31 10.04
C PHE A 142 2.43 -1.43 10.11
N ILE A 143 3.21 -1.38 9.03
CA ILE A 143 4.43 -0.56 8.96
C ILE A 143 4.09 0.92 9.09
N LEU A 144 3.05 1.41 8.42
CA LEU A 144 2.56 2.79 8.51
C LEU A 144 2.28 3.17 9.97
N THR A 145 1.57 2.31 10.69
CA THR A 145 1.17 2.55 12.09
C THR A 145 2.38 2.67 13.00
N VAL A 146 3.34 1.75 12.89
CA VAL A 146 4.54 1.76 13.74
C VAL A 146 5.47 2.91 13.37
N ARG A 147 5.76 3.11 12.08
CA ARG A 147 6.68 4.15 11.61
C ARG A 147 6.15 5.55 11.91
N ARG A 148 4.84 5.77 11.82
CA ARG A 148 4.20 7.03 12.23
C ARG A 148 4.47 7.33 13.70
N ARG A 149 4.30 6.32 14.56
CA ARG A 149 4.56 6.47 16.00
C ARG A 149 6.01 6.83 16.27
N TRP A 150 6.97 6.16 15.63
CA TRP A 150 8.39 6.42 15.80
C TRP A 150 8.79 7.82 15.33
N LEU A 151 8.37 8.24 14.14
CA LEU A 151 8.70 9.56 13.59
C LEU A 151 8.14 10.70 14.45
N LEU A 152 6.91 10.56 14.97
CA LEU A 152 6.32 11.56 15.89
C LEU A 152 7.03 11.59 17.26
N GLN A 153 7.50 10.45 17.76
CA GLN A 153 8.30 10.40 18.98
C GLN A 153 9.65 11.10 18.77
N ASP A 154 10.29 10.86 17.63
CA ASP A 154 11.57 11.47 17.29
C ASP A 154 11.44 13.00 17.10
N LEU A 155 10.37 13.48 16.45
CA LEU A 155 10.06 14.91 16.31
C LEU A 155 9.91 15.59 17.69
N ARG A 156 9.08 15.03 18.58
CA ARG A 156 8.88 15.58 19.93
C ARG A 156 10.14 15.57 20.77
N ALA A 157 11.03 14.58 20.58
CA ALA A 157 12.30 14.53 21.29
C ALA A 157 13.24 15.67 20.83
N LEU A 158 13.24 15.99 19.53
CA LEU A 158 14.01 17.11 18.97
C LEU A 158 13.48 18.47 19.44
N GLU A 159 12.16 18.67 19.44
CA GLU A 159 11.52 19.89 19.95
C GLU A 159 11.89 20.16 21.41
N ARG A 160 11.85 19.13 22.28
CA ARG A 160 12.23 19.27 23.69
C ARG A 160 13.69 19.60 23.91
N GLN A 161 14.60 19.09 23.06
CA GLN A 161 16.02 19.41 23.14
C GLN A 161 16.31 20.84 22.69
N ARG A 162 15.56 21.35 21.70
CA ARG A 162 15.68 22.74 21.21
C ARG A 162 14.99 23.76 22.11
N GLY A 163 13.97 23.35 22.87
CA GLY A 163 13.22 24.19 23.82
C GLY A 163 13.71 24.13 25.27
N GLY A 164 14.93 23.65 25.56
CA GLY A 164 15.51 23.64 26.90
C GLY A 164 15.75 25.07 27.44
N PRO A 165 15.57 25.33 28.75
CA PRO A 165 15.39 26.67 29.31
C PRO A 165 16.62 27.55 29.15
N ALA A 166 16.38 28.81 28.76
CA ALA A 166 17.34 29.91 28.86
C ALA A 166 17.69 30.21 30.33
#